data_AF-A0A0I9S793-F1
#
_entry.id   AF-A0A0I9S793-F1
#
_cell.length_a   1.000
_cell.length_b   1.000
_cell.length_c   1.000
_cell.angle_alpha   90.00
_cell.angle_beta   90.00
_cell.angle_gamma   90.00
#
_symmetry.space_group_name_H-M   'P 1'
#
loop_
_entity.id
_entity.type
_entity.pdbx_description
1 polymer ?
#
loop_
_entity_poly.entity_id
_entity_poly.type
_entity_poly.pdbx_seq_one_letter_code
_entity_poly.pdbx_strand_id
1 'polypeptide(L)'
;EQGCITYITRARKIDDTIKQFIIKHPKATIVNIGSGLDTTFSRIDNGTIHWYNLDLPDAISFRKTLIDDTPRNTSIAKSFFDTSWFDDIKYNQNDGILFISAGVFYYFKEEDLKKIVVAMSKRFPEGEL
;
A
#
# COMPACT_ATOMS: atom_id res chain seq x y z
N GLU A 1 19.94 3.02 -20.89
CA GLU A 1 20.22 1.62 -20.49
C GLU A 1 20.17 1.36 -18.97
N GLN A 2 20.61 2.27 -18.09
CA GLN A 2 20.64 2.01 -16.64
C GLN A 2 19.27 2.02 -15.91
N GLY A 3 18.24 2.67 -16.48
CA GLY A 3 16.93 2.81 -15.83
C GLY A 3 16.22 1.48 -15.54
N CYS A 4 16.36 0.47 -16.42
CA CYS A 4 15.70 -0.83 -16.24
C CYS A 4 16.18 -1.56 -14.98
N ILE A 5 17.47 -1.44 -14.63
CA ILE A 5 18.02 -2.07 -13.42
C ILE A 5 17.47 -1.39 -12.16
N THR A 6 17.29 -0.06 -12.18
CA THR A 6 16.73 0.69 -11.04
C THR A 6 15.29 0.28 -10.75
N TYR A 7 14.45 0.15 -11.79
CA TYR A 7 13.06 -0.28 -11.60
C TYR A 7 12.96 -1.70 -11.02
N ILE A 8 13.76 -2.63 -11.53
CA ILE A 8 13.79 -4.02 -11.03
C ILE A 8 14.29 -4.06 -9.59
N THR A 9 15.37 -3.33 -9.27
CA THR A 9 15.91 -3.27 -7.90
C THR A 9 14.89 -2.70 -6.92
N ARG A 10 14.19 -1.63 -7.30
CA ARG A 10 13.12 -1.04 -6.48
C ARG A 10 12.00 -2.04 -6.22
N ALA A 11 11.48 -2.67 -7.27
CA ALA A 11 10.40 -3.66 -7.15
C ALA A 11 10.83 -4.83 -6.25
N ARG A 12 12.02 -5.40 -6.49
CA ARG A 12 12.57 -6.48 -5.66
C ARG A 12 12.73 -6.07 -4.19
N LYS A 13 13.23 -4.86 -3.93
CA LYS A 13 13.43 -4.39 -2.56
C LYS A 13 12.09 -4.25 -1.82
N ILE A 14 11.05 -3.74 -2.49
CA ILE A 14 9.70 -3.68 -1.93
C ILE A 14 9.16 -5.08 -1.66
N ASP A 15 9.26 -5.99 -2.63
CA ASP A 15 8.82 -7.39 -2.47
C ASP A 15 9.52 -8.05 -1.27
N ASP A 16 10.84 -7.88 -1.13
CA ASP A 16 11.63 -8.45 -0.04
C ASP A 16 11.24 -7.85 1.32
N THR A 17 11.01 -6.54 1.39
CA THR A 17 10.54 -5.87 2.62
C THR A 17 9.18 -6.43 3.03
N ILE A 18 8.22 -6.54 2.10
CA ILE A 18 6.89 -7.09 2.39
C ILE A 18 7.00 -8.54 2.85
N LYS A 19 7.80 -9.36 2.15
CA LYS A 19 8.03 -10.77 2.53
C LYS A 19 8.58 -10.89 3.96
N GLN A 20 9.55 -10.06 4.33
CA GLN A 20 10.10 -10.05 5.68
C GLN A 20 9.06 -9.64 6.73
N PHE A 21 8.21 -8.66 6.40
CA PHE A 21 7.12 -8.23 7.28
C PHE A 21 6.10 -9.34 7.49
N ILE A 22 5.61 -9.98 6.42
CA ILE A 22 4.55 -11.00 6.50
C ILE A 22 5.05 -12.32 7.11
N ILE A 23 6.37 -12.56 7.18
CA ILE A 23 6.92 -13.68 7.98
C ILE A 23 6.65 -13.46 9.47
N LYS A 24 6.79 -12.21 9.95
CA LYS A 24 6.52 -11.84 11.35
C LYS A 24 5.02 -11.68 11.60
N HIS A 25 4.30 -11.24 10.58
CA HIS A 25 2.87 -10.92 10.61
C HIS A 25 2.10 -11.67 9.50
N PRO A 26 1.83 -12.99 9.63
CA PRO A 26 1.27 -13.80 8.55
C PRO A 26 -0.11 -13.35 8.04
N LYS A 27 -0.88 -12.64 8.87
CA LYS A 27 -2.21 -12.11 8.58
C LYS A 27 -2.21 -10.59 8.36
N ALA A 28 -1.04 -10.02 8.10
CA ALA A 28 -0.85 -8.60 7.92
C ALA A 28 -1.83 -7.95 6.95
N THR A 29 -2.12 -6.69 7.24
CA THR A 29 -2.72 -5.78 6.29
C THR A 29 -1.63 -4.97 5.59
N ILE A 30 -1.63 -4.98 4.26
CA ILE A 30 -0.71 -4.18 3.45
C ILE A 30 -1.51 -3.10 2.71
N VAL A 31 -1.07 -1.85 2.78
CA VAL A 31 -1.72 -0.73 2.10
C VAL A 31 -0.74 -0.12 1.10
N ASN A 32 -1.04 -0.27 -0.18
CA ASN A 32 -0.28 0.32 -1.28
C ASN A 32 -0.83 1.71 -1.63
N ILE A 33 -0.10 2.74 -1.22
CA ILE A 33 -0.45 4.15 -1.43
C ILE A 33 0.00 4.57 -2.82
N GLY A 34 -0.91 5.15 -3.61
CA GLY A 34 -0.67 5.50 -5.01
C GLY A 34 -0.36 4.25 -5.85
N SER A 35 -1.20 3.23 -5.68
CA SER A 35 -0.98 1.89 -6.22
C SER A 35 -0.89 1.81 -7.74
N GLY A 36 -1.51 2.72 -8.49
CA GLY A 36 -1.60 2.69 -9.94
C GLY A 36 -1.94 1.30 -10.48
N LEU A 37 -1.06 0.76 -11.34
CA LEU A 37 -1.16 -0.60 -11.90
C LEU A 37 -0.22 -1.61 -11.25
N ASP A 38 0.23 -1.35 -10.02
CA ASP A 38 1.13 -2.25 -9.30
C ASP A 38 0.48 -3.62 -9.08
N THR A 39 1.22 -4.68 -9.42
CA THR A 39 0.83 -6.09 -9.31
C THR A 39 1.55 -6.82 -8.18
N THR A 40 2.23 -6.10 -7.29
CA THR A 40 3.04 -6.68 -6.20
C THR A 40 2.30 -7.77 -5.42
N PHE A 41 1.01 -7.59 -5.11
CA PHE A 41 0.18 -8.59 -4.46
C PHE A 41 0.31 -10.00 -5.07
N SER A 42 0.26 -10.14 -6.39
CA SER A 42 0.30 -11.46 -7.03
C SER A 42 1.66 -12.19 -6.88
N ARG A 43 2.73 -11.46 -6.56
CA ARG A 43 4.07 -12.01 -6.35
C ARG A 43 4.36 -12.33 -4.87
N ILE A 44 3.68 -11.67 -3.95
CA ILE A 44 4.00 -11.72 -2.51
C ILE A 44 2.93 -12.38 -1.66
N ASP A 45 1.74 -12.63 -2.20
CA ASP A 45 0.63 -13.20 -1.45
C ASP A 45 1.01 -14.56 -0.83
N ASN A 46 0.67 -14.72 0.45
CA ASN A 46 0.87 -15.95 1.23
C ASN A 46 -0.44 -16.71 1.47
N GLY A 47 -1.56 -16.25 0.92
CA GLY A 47 -2.88 -16.85 1.09
C GLY A 47 -3.69 -16.29 2.26
N THR A 48 -3.08 -15.49 3.15
CA THR A 48 -3.72 -15.01 4.39
C THR A 48 -3.65 -13.50 4.62
N ILE A 49 -2.76 -12.78 3.94
CA ILE A 49 -2.72 -11.31 4.03
C ILE A 49 -3.96 -10.65 3.42
N HIS A 50 -4.24 -9.43 3.88
CA HIS A 50 -5.16 -8.49 3.24
C HIS A 50 -4.37 -7.37 2.57
N TRP A 51 -4.79 -6.96 1.38
CA TRP A 51 -4.12 -5.96 0.56
C TRP A 51 -5.11 -4.89 0.12
N TYR A 52 -4.74 -3.62 0.31
CA TYR A 52 -5.51 -2.47 -0.14
C TYR A 52 -4.69 -1.64 -1.14
N ASN A 53 -5.31 -1.34 -2.29
CA ASN A 53 -4.77 -0.44 -3.31
C ASN A 53 -5.44 0.92 -3.15
N LEU A 54 -4.75 1.89 -2.55
CA LEU A 54 -5.26 3.25 -2.37
C LEU A 54 -4.78 4.12 -3.52
N ASP A 55 -5.71 4.73 -4.26
CA ASP A 55 -5.39 5.71 -5.29
C ASP A 55 -6.59 6.62 -5.60
N LEU A 56 -6.36 7.64 -6.43
CA LEU A 56 -7.40 8.52 -6.91
C LEU A 56 -8.50 7.75 -7.67
N PRO A 57 -9.76 8.25 -7.67
CA PRO A 57 -10.87 7.54 -8.29
C PRO A 57 -10.68 7.19 -9.76
N ASP A 58 -10.04 8.05 -10.55
CA ASP A 58 -9.73 7.83 -11.95
C ASP A 58 -8.67 6.72 -12.13
N ALA A 59 -7.61 6.73 -11.34
CA ALA A 59 -6.58 5.69 -11.32
C ALA A 59 -7.17 4.33 -10.93
N ILE A 60 -8.00 4.26 -9.89
CA ILE A 60 -8.69 3.02 -9.49
C ILE A 60 -9.69 2.57 -10.56
N SER A 61 -10.46 3.49 -11.15
CA SER A 61 -11.37 3.16 -12.24
C SER A 61 -10.62 2.54 -13.42
N PHE A 62 -9.45 3.08 -13.78
CA PHE A 62 -8.63 2.52 -14.86
C PHE A 62 -8.02 1.17 -14.48
N ARG A 63 -7.48 1.05 -13.26
CA ARG A 63 -6.95 -0.22 -12.73
C ARG A 63 -7.96 -1.36 -12.86
N LYS A 64 -9.22 -1.12 -12.49
CA LYS A 64 -10.30 -2.11 -12.54
C LYS A 64 -10.68 -2.56 -13.96
N THR A 65 -10.22 -1.88 -15.00
CA THR A 65 -10.37 -2.37 -16.38
C THR A 65 -9.35 -3.45 -16.74
N LEU A 66 -8.29 -3.61 -15.95
CA LEU A 66 -7.15 -4.51 -16.20
C LEU A 66 -6.94 -5.54 -15.08
N ILE A 67 -7.21 -5.17 -13.82
CA ILE A 67 -6.91 -5.94 -12.63
C ILE A 67 -8.15 -5.92 -11.72
N ASP A 68 -8.80 -7.08 -11.60
CA ASP A 68 -9.98 -7.23 -10.74
C ASP A 68 -9.61 -7.25 -9.24
N ASP A 69 -10.51 -6.71 -8.43
CA ASP A 69 -10.45 -6.85 -6.99
C ASP A 69 -10.79 -8.31 -6.58
N THR A 70 -10.24 -8.74 -5.45
CA THR A 70 -10.57 -10.02 -4.81
C THR A 70 -10.94 -9.76 -3.33
N PRO A 71 -11.47 -10.77 -2.60
CA PRO A 71 -11.75 -10.61 -1.16
C PRO A 71 -10.53 -10.23 -0.31
N ARG A 72 -9.29 -10.43 -0.81
CA ARG A 72 -8.04 -10.10 -0.11
C ARG A 72 -7.19 -9.06 -0.83
N ASN A 73 -7.61 -8.56 -1.99
CA ASN A 73 -6.93 -7.51 -2.75
C ASN A 73 -7.98 -6.51 -3.23
N THR A 74 -8.19 -5.43 -2.50
CA THR A 74 -9.31 -4.51 -2.70
C THR A 74 -8.80 -3.12 -3.02
N SER A 75 -9.47 -2.42 -3.92
CA SER A 75 -9.12 -1.05 -4.29
C SER A 75 -9.97 -0.02 -3.54
N ILE A 76 -9.32 1.03 -3.03
CA ILE A 76 -9.94 2.18 -2.36
C ILE A 76 -9.72 3.43 -3.22
N ALA A 77 -10.82 3.97 -3.74
CA ALA A 77 -10.85 5.13 -4.62
C ALA A 77 -10.93 6.45 -3.84
N LYS A 78 -9.86 6.81 -3.12
CA LYS A 78 -9.79 8.00 -2.27
C LYS A 78 -8.41 8.64 -2.36
N SER A 79 -8.36 9.96 -2.15
CA SER A 79 -7.08 10.68 -2.03
C SER A 79 -6.31 10.18 -0.82
N PHE A 80 -4.98 10.09 -0.92
CA PHE A 80 -4.11 9.78 0.22
C PHE A 80 -4.32 10.74 1.41
N PHE A 81 -4.63 12.01 1.13
CA PHE A 81 -4.87 13.03 2.15
C PHE A 81 -6.29 13.03 2.72
N ASP A 82 -7.22 12.24 2.17
CA ASP A 82 -8.57 12.07 2.72
C ASP A 82 -8.56 10.97 3.78
N THR A 83 -8.52 11.32 5.06
CA THR A 83 -8.45 10.35 6.15
C THR A 83 -9.66 9.41 6.24
N SER A 84 -10.75 9.64 5.49
CA SER A 84 -11.90 8.71 5.47
C SER A 84 -11.55 7.33 4.92
N TRP A 85 -10.43 7.17 4.20
CA TRP A 85 -9.97 5.84 3.78
C TRP A 85 -9.51 4.97 4.96
N PHE A 86 -9.18 5.58 6.10
CA PHE A 86 -8.75 4.84 7.29
C PHE A 86 -9.80 3.83 7.76
N ASP A 87 -11.08 4.15 7.57
CA ASP A 87 -12.20 3.33 8.02
C ASP A 87 -12.54 2.19 7.05
N ASP A 88 -11.99 2.24 5.83
CA ASP A 88 -12.10 1.15 4.85
C ASP A 88 -11.07 0.04 5.12
N ILE A 89 -10.05 0.31 5.93
CA ILE A 89 -8.98 -0.64 6.25
C ILE A 89 -9.41 -1.55 7.39
N LYS A 90 -9.58 -2.85 7.08
CA LYS A 90 -9.63 -3.87 8.13
C LYS A 90 -8.24 -3.98 8.77
N TYR A 91 -8.13 -3.55 10.02
CA TYR A 91 -6.88 -3.54 10.76
C TYR A 91 -7.08 -4.13 12.15
N ASN A 92 -6.16 -5.02 12.53
CA ASN A 92 -5.99 -5.55 13.87
C ASN A 92 -4.52 -5.36 14.25
N GLN A 93 -4.26 -4.70 15.38
CA GLN A 93 -2.90 -4.40 15.83
C GLN A 93 -2.03 -5.66 15.95
N ASN A 94 -2.61 -6.77 16.43
CA ASN A 94 -1.88 -8.04 16.58
C ASN A 94 -1.46 -8.67 15.24
N ASP A 95 -2.20 -8.37 14.17
CA ASP A 95 -1.93 -8.93 12.85
C ASP A 95 -0.93 -8.06 12.06
N GLY A 96 -0.63 -6.84 12.51
CA GLY A 96 0.33 -5.93 11.88
C GLY A 96 -0.20 -5.20 10.65
N ILE A 97 0.33 -4.00 10.39
CA ILE A 97 0.05 -3.21 9.19
C ILE A 97 1.31 -2.60 8.60
N LEU A 98 1.47 -2.74 7.29
CA LEU A 98 2.57 -2.14 6.52
C LEU A 98 1.98 -1.27 5.40
N PHE A 99 2.39 -0.02 5.38
CA PHE A 99 2.14 0.90 4.29
C PHE A 99 3.32 0.86 3.31
N ILE A 100 3.04 0.92 2.01
CA ILE A 100 4.08 1.08 1.00
C ILE A 100 3.72 2.26 0.10
N SER A 101 4.75 3.00 -0.32
CA SER A 101 4.61 4.17 -1.18
C SER A 101 5.74 4.18 -2.22
N ALA A 102 5.50 3.55 -3.37
CA ALA A 102 6.51 3.32 -4.39
C ALA A 102 6.57 4.50 -5.38
N GLY A 103 6.89 5.69 -4.88
CA GLY A 103 7.07 6.89 -5.71
C GLY A 103 5.88 7.84 -5.72
N VAL A 104 5.31 8.10 -4.55
CA VAL A 104 4.18 9.04 -4.37
C VAL A 104 4.62 10.33 -3.67
N PHE A 105 5.47 10.22 -2.65
CA PHE A 105 5.75 11.35 -1.75
C PHE A 105 6.45 12.53 -2.42
N TYR A 106 7.20 12.33 -3.51
CA TYR A 106 7.89 13.42 -4.20
C TYR A 106 6.94 14.38 -4.95
N TYR A 107 5.65 14.06 -5.06
CA TYR A 107 4.64 14.96 -5.64
C TYR A 107 4.11 15.98 -4.64
N PHE A 108 4.40 15.83 -3.35
CA PHE A 108 3.73 16.59 -2.30
C PHE A 108 4.70 17.41 -1.45
N LYS A 109 4.16 18.45 -0.82
CA LYS A 109 4.89 19.25 0.14
C LYS A 109 5.09 18.46 1.43
N GLU A 110 6.25 18.64 2.04
CA GLU A 110 6.61 18.02 3.31
C GLU A 110 5.58 18.31 4.42
N GLU A 111 5.01 19.52 4.46
CA GLU A 111 4.01 19.92 5.46
C GLU A 111 2.73 19.08 5.38
N ASP A 112 2.30 18.72 4.18
CA ASP A 112 1.09 17.94 3.98
C ASP A 112 1.35 16.46 4.26
N LEU A 113 2.53 15.95 3.85
CA LEU A 113 2.99 14.60 4.20
C LEU A 113 3.10 14.40 5.71
N LYS A 114 3.66 15.38 6.43
CA LYS A 114 3.76 15.30 7.91
C LYS A 114 2.39 15.18 8.55
N LYS A 115 1.40 15.97 8.12
CA LYS A 115 0.04 15.93 8.69
C LYS A 115 -0.59 14.54 8.54
N ILE A 116 -0.54 13.97 7.34
CA ILE A 116 -1.16 12.66 7.08
C ILE A 116 -0.39 11.52 7.76
N VAL A 117 0.95 11.54 7.76
CA VAL A 117 1.75 10.51 8.46
C VAL A 117 1.50 10.53 9.98
N VAL A 118 1.35 11.73 10.58
CA VAL A 118 0.95 11.86 11.99
C VAL A 118 -0.48 11.36 12.25
N ALA A 119 -1.40 11.57 11.31
CA ALA A 119 -2.75 11.02 11.42
C ALA A 119 -2.74 9.48 11.32
N MET A 120 -1.96 8.93 10.39
CA MET A 120 -1.77 7.49 10.22
C MET A 120 -1.17 6.85 11.47
N SER A 121 -0.12 7.43 12.06
CA SER A 121 0.50 6.86 13.26
C SER A 121 -0.42 6.82 14.48
N LYS A 122 -1.39 7.74 14.56
CA LYS A 122 -2.45 7.72 15.59
C LYS A 122 -3.51 6.66 15.32
N ARG A 123 -3.89 6.47 14.05
CA ARG A 123 -4.95 5.53 13.65
C ARG A 123 -4.48 4.07 13.62
N PHE A 124 -3.21 3.87 13.25
CA PHE A 124 -2.56 2.58 13.03
C PHE A 124 -1.30 2.47 13.91
N PRO A 125 -1.48 2.33 15.24
CA PRO A 125 -0.34 2.18 16.14
C PRO A 125 0.52 0.96 15.74
N GLU A 126 1.84 1.05 15.95
CA GLU A 126 2.80 0.00 15.57
C GLU A 126 2.85 -0.32 14.07
N GLY A 127 2.17 0.47 13.22
CA GLY A 127 2.26 0.35 11.77
C GLY A 127 3.64 0.76 11.24
N GLU A 128 4.08 0.07 10.20
CA GLU A 128 5.31 0.38 9.44
C GLU A 128 4.96 1.10 8.13
N LEU A 129 5.82 2.03 7.66
CA LEU A 129 5.68 2.75 6.39
C LEU A 129 7.00 2.73 5.60
#